data_AF-A0A7V2DF93-F1
#
_entry.id   AF-A0A7V2DF93-F1
#
_cell.length_a   1.000
_cell.length_b   1.000
_cell.length_c   1.000
_cell.angle_alpha   90.00
_cell.angle_beta   90.00
_cell.angle_gamma   90.00
#
_symmetry.space_group_name_H-M   'P 1'
#
loop_
_entity.id
_entity.type
_entity.pdbx_description
1 polymer ?
#
loop_
_entity_poly.entity_id
_entity_poly.type
_entity_poly.pdbx_seq_one_letter_code
_entity_poly.pdbx_strand_id
1 'polypeptide(L)'
;MKHLELLDAAHIIPDGEPGGDPIVNNGVALCKLHHAAFDSFMLGIRPDYKIEVREDILKEKDGPMLVHGIQDMHLKKIILPRYSHSWPNSELLERRYEKFRMAD
;
A
#
# COMPACT_ATOMS: atom_id res chain seq x y z
N MET A 1 -5.26 -16.23 0.26
CA MET A 1 -4.10 -16.41 1.16
C MET A 1 -4.50 -17.41 2.24
N LYS A 2 -3.67 -18.43 2.52
CA LYS A 2 -4.02 -19.52 3.47
C LYS A 2 -3.46 -19.33 4.90
N HIS A 3 -2.65 -18.29 5.12
CA HIS A 3 -1.98 -17.99 6.38
C HIS A 3 -2.29 -16.56 6.79
N LEU A 4 -3.25 -16.38 7.69
CA LEU A 4 -3.64 -15.06 8.18
C LEU A 4 -2.57 -14.46 9.10
N GLU A 5 -1.69 -15.29 9.68
CA GLU A 5 -0.64 -14.84 10.60
C GLU A 5 0.45 -13.99 9.92
N LEU A 6 0.50 -14.02 8.59
CA LEU A 6 1.44 -13.23 7.79
C LEU A 6 0.87 -11.88 7.34
N LEU A 7 -0.41 -11.60 7.66
CA LEU A 7 -1.08 -10.34 7.34
C LEU A 7 -1.05 -9.37 8.51
N ASP A 8 -0.86 -8.12 8.17
CA ASP A 8 -1.07 -6.97 9.03
C ASP A 8 -2.20 -6.10 8.49
N ALA A 9 -2.81 -5.34 9.40
CA ALA A 9 -3.63 -4.19 9.05
C ALA A 9 -2.73 -2.95 8.99
N ALA A 10 -2.49 -2.43 7.80
CA ALA A 10 -1.79 -1.18 7.57
C ALA A 10 -2.80 -0.03 7.51
N HIS A 11 -2.52 1.08 8.19
CA HIS A 11 -3.31 2.29 8.05
C HIS A 11 -2.95 3.02 6.74
N ILE A 12 -3.95 3.55 6.03
CA ILE A 12 -3.73 4.43 4.88
C ILE A 12 -3.21 5.78 5.38
N ILE A 13 -3.94 6.39 6.32
CA ILE A 13 -3.51 7.57 7.08
C ILE A 13 -3.12 7.11 8.48
N PRO A 14 -1.87 7.37 8.93
CA PRO A 14 -1.40 6.96 10.25
C PRO A 14 -2.27 7.50 11.40
N ASP A 15 -2.42 6.72 12.47
CA ASP A 15 -3.25 7.00 13.67
C ASP A 15 -3.00 8.39 14.30
N GLY A 16 -1.78 8.92 14.18
CA GLY A 16 -1.41 10.24 14.70
C GLY A 16 -1.72 11.43 13.79
N GLU A 17 -2.28 11.20 12.60
CA GLU A 17 -2.57 12.26 11.62
C GLU A 17 -4.07 12.57 11.51
N PRO A 18 -4.46 13.78 11.07
CA PRO A 18 -5.86 14.10 10.81
C PRO A 18 -6.51 13.12 9.81
N GLY A 19 -7.54 12.41 10.25
CA GLY A 19 -8.21 11.35 9.47
C GLY A 19 -7.52 9.98 9.57
N GLY A 20 -6.65 9.79 10.55
CA GLY A 20 -6.01 8.52 10.91
C GLY A 20 -6.90 7.57 11.70
N ASP A 21 -8.22 7.77 11.68
CA ASP A 21 -9.15 7.00 12.51
C ASP A 21 -9.02 5.48 12.27
N PRO A 22 -9.15 4.64 13.31
CA PRO A 22 -9.04 3.19 13.23
C PRO A 22 -10.31 2.56 12.63
N ILE A 23 -10.65 2.95 11.40
CA ILE A 23 -11.83 2.49 10.66
C ILE A 23 -11.41 1.58 9.50
N VAL A 24 -12.31 0.66 9.11
CA VAL A 24 -12.03 -0.34 8.05
C VAL A 24 -11.57 0.32 6.75
N ASN A 25 -12.20 1.43 6.34
CA ASN A 25 -11.88 2.10 5.08
C ASN A 25 -10.55 2.87 5.12
N ASN A 26 -9.98 3.10 6.31
CA ASN A 26 -8.61 3.62 6.49
C ASN A 26 -7.59 2.47 6.61
N GLY A 27 -7.98 1.24 6.30
CA GLY A 27 -7.13 0.06 6.40
C GLY A 27 -6.88 -0.62 5.06
N VAL A 28 -5.68 -1.22 4.94
CA VAL A 28 -5.33 -2.18 3.87
C VAL A 28 -4.68 -3.39 4.50
N ALA A 29 -5.09 -4.60 4.08
CA ALA A 29 -4.46 -5.83 4.52
C ALA A 29 -3.20 -6.11 3.68
N LEU A 30 -2.03 -6.06 4.32
CA LEU A 30 -0.73 -6.24 3.66
C LEU A 30 0.10 -7.30 4.39
N CYS A 31 0.97 -8.02 3.67
CA CYS A 31 1.97 -8.83 4.36
C CYS A 31 3.08 -7.94 4.94
N LYS A 32 3.88 -8.48 5.86
CA LYS A 32 4.98 -7.76 6.54
C LYS A 32 5.88 -6.95 5.59
N LEU A 33 6.28 -7.53 4.46
CA LEU A 33 7.13 -6.88 3.47
C LEU A 33 6.44 -5.69 2.80
N HIS A 34 5.20 -5.88 2.32
CA HIS A 34 4.44 -4.82 1.66
C HIS A 34 4.00 -3.72 2.62
N HIS A 35 3.73 -4.08 3.87
CA HIS A 35 3.41 -3.12 4.93
C HIS A 35 4.59 -2.16 5.15
N ALA A 36 5.79 -2.70 5.38
CA ALA A 36 6.98 -1.89 5.54
C ALA A 36 7.26 -1.01 4.32
N ALA A 37 7.11 -1.55 3.10
CA ALA A 37 7.31 -0.80 1.86
C ALA A 37 6.27 0.32 1.63
N PHE A 38 5.03 0.12 2.08
CA PHE A 38 3.96 1.13 2.00
C PHE A 38 4.16 2.25 3.03
N ASP A 39 4.58 1.89 4.24
CA ASP A 39 4.85 2.85 5.32
C ASP A 39 6.04 3.76 4.99
N SER A 40 7.09 3.19 4.37
CA SER A 40 8.30 3.90 3.96
C SER A 40 8.21 4.61 2.60
N PHE A 41 7.04 4.59 1.96
CA PHE A 41 6.81 5.17 0.62
C PHE A 41 7.68 4.57 -0.50
N MET A 42 8.12 3.31 -0.36
CA MET A 42 8.72 2.57 -1.49
C MET A 42 7.66 2.17 -2.53
N LEU A 43 6.42 2.00 -2.08
CA LEU A 43 5.25 1.84 -2.95
C LEU A 43 4.08 2.70 -2.47
N GLY A 44 3.28 3.18 -3.41
CA GLY A 44 2.04 3.90 -3.18
C GLY A 44 0.84 3.14 -3.77
N ILE A 45 -0.36 3.43 -3.27
CA ILE A 45 -1.62 2.92 -3.84
C ILE A 45 -2.42 4.13 -4.31
N ARG A 46 -2.65 4.20 -5.62
CA ARG A 46 -3.46 5.25 -6.26
C ARG A 46 -4.94 5.14 -5.85
N PRO A 47 -5.72 6.22 -5.95
CA PRO A 47 -7.16 6.20 -5.66
C PRO A 47 -7.96 5.25 -6.55
N ASP A 48 -7.43 4.92 -7.73
CA ASP A 48 -7.99 3.92 -8.63
C ASP A 48 -7.52 2.48 -8.33
N TYR A 49 -6.95 2.29 -7.13
CA TYR A 49 -6.49 1.03 -6.55
C TYR A 49 -5.29 0.39 -7.24
N LYS A 50 -4.57 1.16 -8.04
CA LYS A 50 -3.35 0.73 -8.72
C LYS A 50 -2.12 0.97 -7.84
N ILE A 51 -1.25 -0.03 -7.75
CA ILE A 51 0.02 0.08 -7.04
C ILE A 51 1.03 0.79 -7.94
N GLU A 52 1.79 1.70 -7.35
CA GLU A 52 2.95 2.33 -7.95
C GLU A 52 4.16 2.05 -7.07
N VAL A 53 5.32 1.83 -7.69
CA VAL A 53 6.57 1.54 -7.00
C VAL A 53 7.49 2.68 -7.37
N ARG A 54 8.20 3.23 -6.39
CA ARG A 54 9.08 4.39 -6.57
C ARG A 54 10.15 4.10 -7.63
N GLU A 55 10.50 5.10 -8.43
CA GLU A 55 11.28 4.89 -9.65
C GLU A 55 12.71 4.43 -9.37
N ASP A 56 13.32 4.88 -8.26
CA ASP A 56 14.62 4.41 -7.79
C ASP A 56 14.59 2.92 -7.43
N ILE A 57 13.52 2.45 -6.76
CA ILE A 57 13.31 1.05 -6.39
C ILE A 57 13.09 0.18 -7.64
N LEU A 58 12.45 0.70 -8.69
CA LEU A 58 12.29 -0.02 -9.97
C LEU A 58 13.62 -0.20 -10.72
N LYS A 59 14.53 0.78 -10.60
CA LYS A 59 15.84 0.75 -11.26
C LYS A 59 16.89 -0.03 -10.47
N GLU A 60 16.66 -0.24 -9.18
CA GLU A 60 17.55 -0.98 -8.32
C GLU A 60 17.68 -2.45 -8.78
N LYS A 61 18.92 -2.94 -8.81
CA LYS A 61 19.23 -4.33 -9.14
C LYS A 61 19.62 -5.06 -7.86
N ASP A 62 18.72 -5.90 -7.37
CA ASP A 62 18.93 -6.73 -6.17
C ASP A 62 18.33 -8.12 -6.38
N GLY A 63 18.33 -8.94 -5.33
CA GLY A 63 17.88 -10.31 -5.32
C GLY A 63 16.38 -10.48 -5.58
N PRO A 64 15.93 -11.75 -5.69
CA PRO A 64 14.57 -12.10 -6.11
C PRO A 64 13.48 -11.52 -5.20
N MET A 65 13.79 -11.20 -3.95
CA MET A 65 12.84 -10.58 -3.04
C MET A 65 12.49 -9.14 -3.41
N LEU A 66 13.46 -8.35 -3.89
CA LEU A 66 13.15 -6.99 -4.37
C LEU A 66 12.37 -7.06 -5.69
N VAL A 67 12.86 -7.89 -6.63
CA VAL A 67 12.26 -8.03 -7.96
C VAL A 67 10.82 -8.56 -7.87
N HIS A 68 10.64 -9.75 -7.29
CA HIS A 68 9.33 -10.40 -7.27
C HIS A 68 8.44 -9.96 -6.12
N GLY A 69 9.05 -9.54 -5.00
CA GLY A 69 8.32 -9.08 -3.83
C GLY A 69 7.80 -7.65 -3.98
N ILE A 70 8.58 -6.73 -4.57
CA ILE A 70 8.22 -5.31 -4.64
C ILE A 70 8.04 -4.83 -6.08
N GLN A 71 9.06 -4.94 -6.94
CA GLN A 71 9.04 -4.35 -8.30
C GLN A 71 7.90 -4.92 -9.15
N ASP A 72 7.67 -6.23 -9.09
CA ASP A 72 6.58 -6.91 -9.80
C ASP A 72 5.18 -6.45 -9.35
N MET A 73 5.04 -5.71 -8.24
CA MET A 73 3.76 -5.14 -7.83
C MET A 73 3.38 -3.89 -8.63
N HIS A 74 4.35 -3.26 -9.30
CA HIS A 74 4.13 -2.06 -10.08
C HIS A 74 3.00 -2.24 -11.09
N LEU A 75 2.07 -1.28 -11.13
CA LEU A 75 0.88 -1.24 -11.99
C LEU A 75 -0.16 -2.34 -11.77
N LYS A 76 0.05 -3.26 -10.82
CA LYS A 76 -1.00 -4.21 -10.41
C LYS A 76 -2.09 -3.47 -9.63
N LYS A 77 -3.28 -4.05 -9.61
CA LYS A 77 -4.38 -3.57 -8.75
C LYS A 77 -4.40 -4.35 -7.45
N ILE A 78 -4.69 -3.66 -6.34
CA ILE A 78 -4.99 -4.35 -5.09
C ILE A 78 -6.27 -5.16 -5.21
N ILE A 79 -6.37 -6.23 -4.42
CA ILE A 79 -7.58 -7.03 -4.33
C ILE A 79 -8.55 -6.28 -3.41
N LEU A 80 -9.73 -5.97 -3.92
CA LEU A 80 -10.76 -5.30 -3.16
C LEU A 80 -11.63 -6.31 -2.39
N PRO A 81 -12.11 -5.95 -1.19
CA PRO A 81 -13.11 -6.75 -0.48
C PRO A 81 -14.37 -6.99 -1.32
N ARG A 82 -15.09 -8.07 -1.03
CA ARG A 82 -16.36 -8.39 -1.71
C ARG A 82 -17.39 -7.26 -1.59
N TYR A 83 -17.42 -6.59 -0.45
CA TYR A 83 -18.40 -5.54 -0.17
C TYR A 83 -17.75 -4.16 -0.29
N SER A 84 -18.38 -3.28 -1.08
CA SER A 84 -17.87 -1.94 -1.38
C SER A 84 -17.74 -1.04 -0.15
N HIS A 85 -18.61 -1.21 0.85
CA HIS A 85 -18.53 -0.46 2.11
C HIS A 85 -17.26 -0.77 2.92
N SER A 86 -16.52 -1.83 2.60
CA SER A 86 -15.25 -2.18 3.22
C SER A 86 -14.03 -1.80 2.37
N TRP A 87 -14.24 -1.16 1.22
CA TRP A 87 -13.12 -0.79 0.35
C TRP A 87 -12.25 0.29 0.99
N PRO A 88 -10.93 0.28 0.72
CA PRO A 88 -10.07 1.41 1.03
C PRO A 88 -10.68 2.70 0.48
N ASN A 89 -10.77 3.73 1.33
CA ASN A 89 -11.34 5.01 0.94
C ASN A 89 -10.42 5.70 -0.08
N SER A 90 -10.96 6.03 -1.26
CA SER A 90 -10.19 6.63 -2.36
C SER A 90 -9.62 8.01 -2.02
N GLU A 91 -10.28 8.79 -1.18
CA GLU A 91 -9.80 10.11 -0.74
C GLU A 91 -8.64 9.96 0.24
N LEU A 92 -8.69 8.98 1.14
CA LEU A 92 -7.56 8.67 2.04
C LEU A 92 -6.37 8.15 1.22
N LEU A 93 -6.63 7.32 0.22
CA LEU A 93 -5.60 6.85 -0.72
C LEU A 93 -4.97 8.00 -1.51
N GLU A 94 -5.75 8.94 -2.04
CA GLU A 94 -5.22 10.13 -2.73
C GLU A 94 -4.27 10.89 -1.81
N ARG A 95 -4.71 11.23 -0.58
CA ARG A 95 -3.89 11.97 0.39
C ARG A 95 -2.58 11.25 0.72
N ARG A 96 -2.62 9.93 0.93
CA ARG A 96 -1.41 9.13 1.19
C ARG A 96 -0.52 9.05 -0.06
N TYR A 97 -1.12 8.93 -1.24
CA TYR A 97 -0.42 8.88 -2.52
C TYR A 97 0.24 10.21 -2.89
N GLU A 98 -0.35 11.35 -2.54
CA GLU A 98 0.30 12.66 -2.65
C GLU A 98 1.61 12.70 -1.86
N LYS A 99 1.61 12.18 -0.62
CA LYS A 99 2.84 12.06 0.18
C LYS A 99 3.86 11.13 -0.46
N PHE A 100 3.42 10.01 -1.01
CA PHE A 100 4.28 9.10 -1.79
C PHE A 100 4.95 9.83 -2.96
N ARG A 101 4.20 10.61 -3.74
CA ARG A 101 4.75 11.39 -4.88
C ARG A 101 5.72 12.49 -4.47
N MET A 102 5.69 12.94 -3.21
CA MET A 102 6.65 13.90 -2.66
C MET A 102 7.92 13.25 -2.11
N ALA A 103 7.92 11.92 -1.95
CA ALA A 103 9.06 11.13 -1.47
C ALA A 103 9.91 10.52 -2.61
N ASP A 104 9.57 10.85 -3.86
CA ASP A 104 10.21 10.45 -5.13
C ASP A 104 11.11 11.58 -5.67
#